data_AF-A0AAV8Y360-F1
#
_entry.id   AF-A0AAV8Y360-F1
#
_cell.length_a   1.000
_cell.length_b   1.000
_cell.length_c   1.000
_cell.angle_alpha   90.00
_cell.angle_beta   90.00
_cell.angle_gamma   90.00
#
_symmetry.space_group_name_H-M   'P 1'
#
loop_
_entity.id
_entity.type
_entity.pdbx_description
1 polymer ?
#
loop_
_entity_poly.entity_id
_entity_poly.type
_entity_poly.pdbx_seq_one_letter_code
_entity_poly.pdbx_strand_id
1 'polypeptide(L)'
;MNREDVVYLCLLLFSMVFGVCYRRIHDVDYKKKTGALVGLLIIFIVSGLHSVHVLITVFINACPYYRYTTYLDHLTKPYYKYDNYKEALLKKLYLIPLLGGIHLITSYYWPLSYVFSDEFYNRSFLYRYWYIWPVYLVFRSRLYFGLVLTEMVCITGGLGLYPDFSRPKPGRGPTENFKKTKATSLRISKLVMLFLKMQMFSYQTVSFILLELGKIFHYYNSVYHCITILYLGLYILGQYLLHRKVLAERKFSQENGKEAQNDLKYKQG
;
A
#
# COMPACT_ATOMS: atom_id res chain seq x y z
N MET A 1 -3.49 -10.28 25.46
CA MET A 1 -3.00 -9.00 24.91
C MET A 1 -1.73 -8.67 25.66
N ASN A 2 -0.60 -8.55 24.97
CA ASN A 2 0.68 -8.31 25.64
C ASN A 2 0.76 -6.87 26.16
N ARG A 3 1.65 -6.60 27.11
CA ARG A 3 1.86 -5.24 27.66
C ARG A 3 2.14 -4.23 26.55
N GLU A 4 2.96 -4.62 25.58
CA GLU A 4 3.29 -3.81 24.40
C GLU A 4 2.07 -3.47 23.53
N ASP A 5 1.16 -4.43 23.34
CA ASP A 5 -0.06 -4.22 22.55
C ASP A 5 -0.97 -3.18 23.23
N VAL A 6 -1.06 -3.21 24.56
CA VAL A 6 -1.83 -2.25 25.36
C VAL A 6 -1.21 -0.86 25.27
N VAL A 7 0.12 -0.74 25.45
CA VAL A 7 0.83 0.53 25.33
C VAL A 7 0.64 1.13 23.93
N TYR A 8 0.77 0.32 22.89
CA TYR A 8 0.55 0.74 21.51
C TYR A 8 -0.89 1.23 21.27
N LEU A 9 -1.90 0.47 21.72
CA LEU A 9 -3.30 0.85 21.59
C LEU A 9 -3.61 2.16 22.32
N CYS A 10 -3.10 2.33 23.55
CA CYS A 10 -3.27 3.54 24.34
C CYS A 10 -2.63 4.76 23.67
N LEU A 11 -1.41 4.63 23.14
CA LEU A 11 -0.74 5.69 22.41
C LEU A 11 -1.47 6.06 21.12
N LEU A 12 -2.06 5.08 20.44
CA LEU A 12 -2.81 5.31 19.21
C LEU A 12 -4.13 6.05 19.48
N LEU A 13 -4.85 5.67 20.53
CA LEU A 13 -6.04 6.39 21.00
C LEU A 13 -5.69 7.81 21.46
N PHE A 14 -4.60 7.96 22.22
CA PHE A 14 -4.08 9.28 22.61
C PHE A 14 -3.78 10.15 21.38
N SER A 15 -3.10 9.60 20.37
CA SER A 15 -2.76 10.33 19.13
C SER A 15 -4.01 10.80 18.37
N MET A 16 -5.07 10.00 18.39
CA MET A 16 -6.34 10.34 17.76
C MET A 16 -7.05 11.51 18.49
N VAL A 17 -7.09 11.47 19.83
CA VAL A 17 -7.65 12.56 20.66
C VAL A 17 -6.79 13.83 20.53
N PHE A 18 -5.47 13.67 20.56
CA PHE A 18 -4.53 14.76 20.35
C PHE A 18 -4.71 15.41 18.98
N GLY A 19 -4.95 14.63 17.92
CA GLY A 19 -5.24 15.15 16.58
C GLY A 19 -6.40 16.15 16.55
N VAL A 20 -7.50 15.85 17.26
CA VAL A 20 -8.66 16.76 17.38
C VAL A 20 -8.29 18.05 18.12
N CYS A 21 -7.45 17.96 19.15
CA CYS A 21 -6.97 19.14 19.89
C CYS A 21 -5.99 19.97 19.04
N TYR A 22 -5.06 19.30 18.37
CA TYR A 22 -4.04 19.88 17.51
C TYR A 22 -4.64 20.70 16.37
N ARG A 23 -5.78 20.27 15.85
CA ARG A 23 -6.55 20.97 14.80
C ARG A 23 -7.13 22.31 15.26
N ARG A 24 -7.29 22.55 16.58
CA ARG A 24 -7.82 23.82 17.12
C ARG A 24 -6.74 24.91 17.24
N ILE A 25 -5.46 24.57 17.10
CA ILE A 25 -4.36 25.52 17.20
C ILE A 25 -4.26 26.33 15.90
N HIS A 26 -4.42 27.66 16.01
CA HIS A 26 -4.38 28.58 14.86
C HIS A 26 -2.97 29.10 14.55
N ASP A 27 -2.11 29.21 15.56
CA ASP A 27 -0.75 29.71 15.42
C ASP A 27 0.16 28.65 14.77
N VAL A 28 0.74 29.00 13.62
CA VAL A 28 1.57 28.10 12.80
C VAL A 28 2.86 27.69 13.51
N ASP A 29 3.52 28.60 14.22
CA ASP A 29 4.81 28.32 14.84
C ASP A 29 4.63 27.55 16.14
N TYR A 30 3.57 27.84 16.89
CA TYR A 30 3.18 27.01 18.03
C TYR A 30 2.76 25.59 17.58
N LYS A 31 2.01 25.48 16.48
CA LYS A 31 1.58 24.20 15.89
C LYS A 31 2.76 23.34 15.45
N LYS A 32 3.77 23.92 14.79
CA LYS A 32 5.01 23.20 14.43
C LYS A 32 5.75 22.65 15.65
N LYS A 33 5.98 23.51 16.67
CA LYS A 33 6.73 23.11 17.89
C LYS A 33 6.00 22.03 18.67
N THR A 34 4.70 22.19 18.87
CA THR A 34 3.87 21.20 19.60
C THR A 34 3.78 19.87 18.86
N GLY A 35 3.56 19.88 17.54
CA GLY A 35 3.54 18.66 16.73
C GLY A 35 4.87 17.91 16.75
N ALA A 36 5.99 18.63 16.64
CA ALA A 36 7.33 18.04 16.70
C ALA A 36 7.64 17.46 18.09
N LEU A 37 7.33 18.19 19.16
CA LEU A 37 7.56 17.74 20.53
C LEU A 37 6.77 16.48 20.86
N VAL A 38 5.46 16.46 20.56
CA VAL A 38 4.60 15.31 20.84
C VAL A 38 5.00 14.11 19.98
N GLY A 39 5.32 14.31 18.71
CA GLY A 39 5.80 13.24 17.83
C GLY A 39 7.10 12.61 18.33
N LEU A 40 8.08 13.42 18.73
CA LEU A 40 9.36 12.94 19.25
C LEU A 40 9.19 12.21 20.59
N LEU A 41 8.32 12.70 21.46
CA LEU A 41 7.98 12.07 22.73
C LEU A 41 7.33 10.69 22.51
N ILE A 42 6.38 10.57 21.57
CA ILE A 42 5.76 9.28 21.22
C ILE A 42 6.81 8.30 20.69
N ILE A 43 7.70 8.74 19.79
CA ILE A 43 8.77 7.88 19.25
C ILE A 43 9.70 7.41 20.36
N PHE A 44 10.07 8.29 21.29
CA PHE A 44 10.93 7.94 22.42
C PHE A 44 10.27 6.92 23.36
N ILE A 45 8.98 7.08 23.66
CA ILE A 45 8.21 6.13 24.48
C ILE A 45 8.14 4.75 23.81
N VAL A 46 7.90 4.69 22.49
CA VAL A 46 7.71 3.42 21.77
C VAL A 46 9.04 2.70 21.52
N SER A 47 10.09 3.43 21.12
CA SER A 47 11.34 2.82 20.64
C SER A 47 12.50 2.85 21.63
N GLY A 48 12.43 3.64 22.70
CA GLY A 48 13.53 3.80 23.66
C GLY A 48 14.87 4.12 22.98
N LEU A 49 15.91 3.32 23.23
CA LEU A 49 17.27 3.51 22.70
C LEU A 49 17.39 3.32 21.17
N HIS A 50 16.45 2.63 20.51
CA HIS A 50 16.45 2.44 19.06
C HIS A 50 15.72 3.55 18.29
N SER A 51 15.42 4.68 18.93
CA SER A 51 14.69 5.81 18.33
C SER A 51 15.32 6.35 17.05
N VAL A 52 16.66 6.36 16.95
CA VAL A 52 17.38 6.87 15.77
C VAL A 52 17.13 6.01 14.53
N HIS A 53 17.17 4.68 14.67
CA HIS A 53 16.92 3.77 13.56
C HIS A 53 15.50 3.95 13.00
N VAL A 54 14.52 4.15 13.89
CA VAL A 54 13.12 4.39 13.49
C VAL A 54 12.95 5.71 12.75
N LEU A 55 13.59 6.79 13.23
CA LEU A 55 13.56 8.08 12.55
C LEU A 55 14.14 8.01 11.13
N ILE A 56 15.31 7.37 10.97
CA ILE A 56 15.95 7.18 9.66
C ILE A 56 15.03 6.37 8.73
N THR A 57 14.47 5.27 9.22
CA THR A 57 13.58 4.41 8.45
C THR A 57 12.31 5.14 8.00
N VAL A 58 11.69 5.94 8.89
CA VAL A 58 10.51 6.73 8.55
C VAL A 58 10.85 7.82 7.53
N PHE A 59 11.98 8.50 7.68
CA PHE A 59 12.41 9.54 6.75
C PHE A 59 12.59 8.99 5.33
N ILE A 60 13.33 7.89 5.18
CA ILE A 60 13.56 7.24 3.88
C ILE A 60 12.24 6.78 3.24
N ASN A 61 11.34 6.19 4.04
CA ASN A 61 10.11 5.62 3.51
C ASN A 61 8.99 6.64 3.28
N ALA A 62 8.87 7.71 4.06
CA ALA A 62 7.75 8.65 3.98
C ALA A 62 8.07 9.87 3.09
N CYS A 63 9.31 10.37 3.13
CA CYS A 63 9.69 11.60 2.44
C CYS A 63 9.45 11.58 0.92
N PRO A 64 9.64 10.45 0.18
CA PRO A 64 9.38 10.43 -1.26
C PRO A 64 7.90 10.54 -1.65
N TYR A 65 6.98 10.16 -0.76
CA TYR A 65 5.55 10.10 -1.06
C TYR A 65 4.80 11.37 -0.65
N TYR A 66 5.30 12.10 0.35
CA TYR A 66 4.68 13.34 0.81
C TYR A 66 5.26 14.56 0.07
N ARG A 67 4.42 15.21 -0.74
CA ARG A 67 4.78 16.48 -1.34
C ARG A 67 4.86 17.57 -0.25
N TYR A 68 5.91 18.39 -0.28
CA TYR A 68 6.09 19.51 0.66
C TYR A 68 4.90 20.47 0.70
N THR A 69 4.19 20.64 -0.42
CA THR A 69 2.95 21.43 -0.49
C THR A 69 1.85 20.90 0.43
N THR A 70 1.71 19.58 0.55
CA THR A 70 0.72 18.93 1.42
C THR A 70 0.99 19.24 2.90
N TYR A 71 2.27 19.29 3.27
CA TYR A 71 2.68 19.67 4.62
C TYR A 71 2.38 21.16 4.91
N LEU A 72 2.72 22.06 3.98
CA LEU A 72 2.43 23.49 4.10
C LEU A 72 0.93 23.79 4.14
N ASP A 73 0.13 23.11 3.31
CA ASP A 73 -1.32 23.23 3.28
C ASP A 73 -1.94 22.87 4.64
N HIS A 74 -1.48 21.79 5.25
CA HIS A 74 -1.94 21.34 6.57
C HIS A 74 -1.62 22.34 7.71
N LEU A 75 -0.52 23.11 7.57
CA LEU A 75 -0.12 24.10 8.57
C LEU A 75 -0.81 25.45 8.38
N THR A 76 -0.91 25.92 7.14
CA THR A 76 -1.28 27.31 6.85
C THR A 76 -2.77 27.49 6.52
N LYS A 77 -3.42 26.47 5.96
CA LYS A 77 -4.79 26.62 5.44
C LYS A 77 -5.82 26.09 6.44
N PRO A 78 -6.90 26.84 6.72
CA PRO A 78 -7.94 26.43 7.65
C PRO A 78 -8.94 25.45 6.98
N TYR A 79 -8.44 24.42 6.29
CA TYR A 79 -9.31 23.42 5.64
C TYR A 79 -10.19 22.67 6.64
N TYR A 80 -9.83 22.71 7.92
CA TYR A 80 -10.64 22.22 9.03
C TYR A 80 -12.05 22.83 9.11
N LYS A 81 -12.31 23.99 8.52
CA LYS A 81 -13.65 24.61 8.53
C LYS A 81 -14.59 24.04 7.47
N TYR A 82 -14.00 23.48 6.41
CA TYR A 82 -14.72 23.10 5.18
C TYR A 82 -14.63 21.59 4.88
N ASP A 83 -14.03 20.82 5.80
CA ASP A 83 -13.87 19.38 5.65
C ASP A 83 -14.90 18.60 6.49
N ASN A 84 -15.34 17.45 5.96
CA ASN A 84 -16.24 16.53 6.64
C ASN A 84 -15.45 15.39 7.30
N TYR A 85 -14.52 15.72 8.20
CA TYR A 85 -13.64 14.72 8.82
C TYR A 85 -14.41 13.59 9.52
N LYS A 86 -15.56 13.88 10.15
CA LYS A 86 -16.39 12.88 10.83
C LYS A 86 -16.89 11.80 9.86
N GLU A 87 -17.35 12.22 8.69
CA GLU A 87 -17.84 11.29 7.66
C GLU A 87 -16.70 10.44 7.11
N ALA A 88 -15.55 11.06 6.80
CA ALA A 88 -14.35 10.35 6.38
C ALA A 88 -13.88 9.33 7.43
N LEU A 89 -13.95 9.72 8.71
CA LEU A 89 -13.59 8.86 9.84
C LEU A 89 -14.54 7.67 9.99
N LEU A 90 -15.85 7.91 9.91
CA LEU A 90 -16.87 6.87 10.03
C LEU A 90 -16.75 5.83 8.92
N LYS A 91 -16.51 6.25 7.67
CA LYS A 91 -16.28 5.33 6.54
C LYS A 91 -15.12 4.37 6.80
N LYS A 92 -14.04 4.85 7.43
CA LYS A 92 -12.87 4.03 7.79
C LYS A 92 -13.12 3.20 9.05
N LEU A 93 -13.88 3.73 10.00
CA LEU A 93 -14.24 3.03 11.23
C LEU A 93 -15.07 1.76 10.93
N TYR A 94 -15.98 1.78 9.95
CA TYR A 94 -16.73 0.58 9.54
C TYR A 94 -15.83 -0.50 8.89
N LEU A 95 -14.69 -0.11 8.32
CA LEU A 95 -13.75 -1.05 7.70
C LEU A 95 -12.94 -1.84 8.74
N ILE A 96 -12.68 -1.25 9.92
CA ILE A 96 -11.95 -1.87 11.04
C ILE A 96 -12.61 -3.18 11.53
N PRO A 97 -13.89 -3.23 11.91
CA PRO A 97 -14.51 -4.47 12.39
C PRO A 97 -14.59 -5.52 11.28
N LEU A 98 -14.77 -5.11 10.01
CA LEU A 98 -14.75 -6.03 8.87
C LEU A 98 -13.37 -6.68 8.68
N LEU A 99 -12.30 -5.88 8.64
CA LEU A 99 -10.92 -6.39 8.59
C LEU A 99 -10.62 -7.27 9.80
N GLY A 100 -11.22 -6.98 10.95
CA GLY A 100 -10.99 -7.67 12.23
C GLY A 100 -11.62 -9.02 12.27
N GLY A 101 -12.89 -9.10 11.84
CA GLY A 101 -13.56 -10.38 11.66
C GLY A 101 -12.79 -11.27 10.70
N ILE A 102 -12.37 -10.74 9.54
CA ILE A 102 -11.55 -11.50 8.57
C ILE A 102 -10.23 -11.96 9.19
N HIS A 103 -9.54 -11.09 9.92
CA HIS A 103 -8.28 -11.43 10.57
C HIS A 103 -8.46 -12.53 11.63
N LEU A 104 -9.45 -12.40 12.52
CA LEU A 104 -9.73 -13.37 13.58
C LEU A 104 -10.13 -14.73 13.01
N ILE A 105 -11.04 -14.76 12.03
CA ILE A 105 -11.46 -15.99 11.36
C ILE A 105 -10.25 -16.68 10.73
N THR A 106 -9.48 -15.93 9.92
CA THR A 106 -8.37 -16.53 9.19
C THR A 106 -7.24 -16.95 10.14
N SER A 107 -6.98 -16.18 11.19
CA SER A 107 -5.95 -16.51 12.19
C SER A 107 -6.35 -17.69 13.09
N TYR A 108 -7.64 -17.93 13.28
CA TYR A 108 -8.14 -19.09 14.04
C TYR A 108 -8.01 -20.38 13.24
N TYR A 109 -8.45 -20.38 11.98
CA TYR A 109 -8.42 -21.58 11.13
C TYR A 109 -7.03 -21.89 10.55
N TRP A 110 -6.25 -20.86 10.21
CA TRP A 110 -4.94 -21.01 9.57
C TRP A 110 -3.89 -20.21 10.35
N PRO A 111 -3.51 -20.69 11.54
CA PRO A 111 -2.53 -20.02 12.36
C PRO A 111 -1.18 -19.98 11.67
N LEU A 112 -0.48 -18.86 11.82
CA LEU A 112 0.86 -18.68 11.26
C LEU A 112 1.88 -19.65 11.87
N SER A 113 1.72 -19.98 13.16
CA SER A 113 2.63 -20.88 13.89
C SER A 113 2.74 -22.27 13.24
N TYR A 114 1.67 -22.74 12.59
CA TYR A 114 1.63 -24.05 11.95
C TYR A 114 2.60 -24.16 10.76
N VAL A 115 2.91 -23.06 10.07
CA VAL A 115 3.90 -23.07 8.96
C VAL A 115 5.29 -23.50 9.43
N PHE A 116 5.61 -23.27 10.70
CA PHE A 116 6.89 -23.63 11.30
C PHE A 116 6.93 -25.05 11.86
N SER A 117 5.82 -25.79 11.84
CA SER A 117 5.75 -27.16 12.36
C SER A 117 6.26 -28.18 11.34
N ASP A 118 6.91 -29.24 11.80
CA ASP A 118 7.36 -30.35 10.94
C ASP A 118 6.18 -31.05 10.26
N GLU A 119 5.02 -31.07 10.91
CA GLU A 119 3.77 -31.60 10.35
C GLU A 119 3.38 -30.91 9.05
N PHE A 120 3.58 -29.60 8.94
CA PHE A 120 3.28 -28.84 7.74
C PHE A 120 4.15 -29.29 6.56
N TYR A 121 5.44 -29.54 6.80
CA TYR A 121 6.37 -29.97 5.76
C TYR A 121 6.09 -31.39 5.26
N ASN A 122 5.54 -32.25 6.12
CA ASN A 122 5.14 -33.61 5.78
C ASN A 122 3.83 -33.68 4.95
N ARG A 123 3.10 -32.57 4.77
CA ARG A 123 1.89 -32.53 3.94
C ARG A 123 2.18 -32.49 2.44
N SER A 124 1.15 -32.79 1.66
CA SER A 124 1.23 -32.71 0.19
C SER A 124 1.63 -31.32 -0.28
N PHE A 125 2.27 -31.26 -1.45
CA PHE A 125 2.68 -30.00 -2.07
C PHE A 125 1.51 -29.02 -2.26
N LEU A 126 0.35 -29.51 -2.74
CA LEU A 126 -0.83 -28.67 -2.97
C LEU A 126 -1.36 -28.04 -1.69
N TYR A 127 -1.32 -28.77 -0.57
CA TYR A 127 -1.74 -28.25 0.72
C TYR A 127 -0.82 -27.11 1.18
N ARG A 128 0.51 -27.30 1.10
CA ARG A 128 1.50 -26.27 1.44
C ARG A 128 1.34 -25.02 0.56
N TYR A 129 1.12 -25.21 -0.74
CA TYR A 129 0.91 -24.14 -1.70
C TYR A 129 -0.36 -23.33 -1.41
N TRP A 130 -1.47 -24.01 -1.10
CA TRP A 130 -2.75 -23.36 -0.81
C TRP A 130 -2.71 -22.61 0.53
N TYR A 131 -2.03 -23.15 1.55
CA TYR A 131 -1.90 -22.55 2.88
C TYR A 131 -1.22 -21.16 2.87
N ILE A 132 -0.49 -20.82 1.81
CA ILE A 132 0.09 -19.47 1.60
C ILE A 132 -1.00 -18.39 1.62
N TRP A 133 -2.15 -18.66 1.02
CA TRP A 133 -3.22 -17.68 0.82
C TRP A 133 -3.83 -17.17 2.14
N PRO A 134 -4.29 -18.03 3.05
CA PRO A 134 -4.80 -17.57 4.33
C PRO A 134 -3.71 -16.95 5.20
N VAL A 135 -2.49 -17.50 5.23
CA VAL A 135 -1.36 -16.90 5.96
C VAL A 135 -1.04 -15.49 5.46
N TYR A 136 -1.03 -15.33 4.15
CA TYR A 136 -0.88 -14.04 3.50
C TYR A 136 -1.98 -13.05 3.92
N LEU A 137 -3.24 -13.50 3.99
CA LEU A 137 -4.37 -12.69 4.42
C LEU A 137 -4.24 -12.26 5.90
N VAL A 138 -3.77 -13.15 6.79
CA VAL A 138 -3.49 -12.84 8.20
C VAL A 138 -2.42 -11.76 8.32
N PHE A 139 -1.31 -11.90 7.61
CA PHE A 139 -0.24 -10.89 7.62
C PHE A 139 -0.70 -9.55 7.04
N ARG A 140 -1.37 -9.59 5.88
CA ARG A 140 -1.81 -8.38 5.18
C ARG A 140 -2.91 -7.64 5.93
N SER A 141 -3.84 -8.34 6.56
CA SER A 141 -4.87 -7.72 7.39
C SER A 141 -4.24 -6.96 8.57
N ARG A 142 -3.21 -7.52 9.23
CA ARG A 142 -2.48 -6.82 10.31
C ARG A 142 -1.82 -5.52 9.84
N LEU A 143 -1.17 -5.52 8.67
CA LEU A 143 -0.59 -4.30 8.10
C LEU A 143 -1.65 -3.27 7.72
N TYR A 144 -2.75 -3.72 7.11
CA TYR A 144 -3.85 -2.83 6.76
C TYR A 144 -4.53 -2.21 7.97
N PHE A 145 -4.62 -2.95 9.07
CA PHE A 145 -5.07 -2.40 10.34
C PHE A 145 -4.22 -1.22 10.78
N GLY A 146 -2.90 -1.39 10.83
CA GLY A 146 -1.98 -0.30 11.18
C GLY A 146 -2.11 0.91 10.25
N LEU A 147 -2.25 0.67 8.94
CA LEU A 147 -2.41 1.73 7.94
C LEU A 147 -3.74 2.49 8.08
N VAL A 148 -4.86 1.78 8.27
CA VAL A 148 -6.18 2.41 8.47
C VAL A 148 -6.18 3.23 9.75
N LEU A 149 -5.65 2.69 10.85
CA LEU A 149 -5.55 3.41 12.12
C LEU A 149 -4.68 4.66 12.02
N THR A 150 -3.53 4.56 11.33
CA THR A 150 -2.65 5.73 11.08
C THR A 150 -3.35 6.78 10.22
N GLU A 151 -4.07 6.36 9.18
CA GLU A 151 -4.87 7.25 8.34
C GLU A 151 -5.93 7.99 9.17
N MET A 152 -6.57 7.32 10.12
CA MET A 152 -7.52 7.95 11.04
C MET A 152 -6.87 8.99 11.95
N VAL A 153 -5.68 8.71 12.48
CA VAL A 153 -4.87 9.69 13.25
C VAL A 153 -4.55 10.90 12.37
N CYS A 154 -4.09 10.70 11.14
CA CYS A 154 -3.81 11.79 10.19
C CYS A 154 -5.07 12.61 9.86
N ILE A 155 -6.21 11.97 9.62
CA ILE A 155 -7.50 12.63 9.36
C ILE A 155 -7.91 13.49 10.56
N THR A 156 -7.79 12.98 11.79
CA THR A 156 -8.13 13.74 12.99
C THR A 156 -7.23 14.96 13.17
N GLY A 157 -5.94 14.86 12.81
CA GLY A 157 -5.00 15.98 12.76
C GLY A 157 -5.20 16.94 11.58
N GLY A 158 -6.08 16.63 10.63
CA GLY A 158 -6.35 17.44 9.43
C GLY A 158 -5.31 17.28 8.32
N LEU A 159 -4.44 16.27 8.37
CA LEU A 159 -3.44 16.00 7.35
C LEU A 159 -4.06 15.21 6.19
N GLY A 160 -3.94 15.72 4.97
CA GLY A 160 -4.42 15.04 3.75
C GLY A 160 -5.94 15.10 3.53
N LEU A 161 -6.67 15.76 4.43
CA LEU A 161 -8.09 16.02 4.30
C LEU A 161 -8.30 17.34 3.57
N TYR A 162 -8.85 17.27 2.38
CA TYR A 162 -9.16 18.44 1.57
C TYR A 162 -10.67 18.46 1.26
N PRO A 163 -11.27 19.64 1.11
CA PRO A 163 -12.69 19.73 0.80
C PRO A 163 -13.01 19.14 -0.57
N ASP A 164 -14.21 18.60 -0.76
CA ASP A 164 -14.58 17.81 -1.95
C ASP A 164 -14.40 18.57 -3.27
N PHE A 165 -14.59 19.90 -3.25
CA PHE A 165 -14.38 20.75 -4.42
C PHE A 165 -12.92 20.77 -4.91
N SER A 166 -11.95 20.47 -4.04
CA SER A 166 -10.52 20.49 -4.37
C SER A 166 -10.03 19.22 -5.07
N ARG A 167 -10.88 18.18 -5.17
CA ARG A 167 -10.61 16.88 -5.85
C ARG A 167 -9.20 16.34 -5.57
N PRO A 168 -8.88 16.05 -4.30
CA PRO A 168 -7.55 15.66 -3.88
C PRO A 168 -7.16 14.27 -4.42
N LYS A 169 -5.89 14.09 -4.77
CA LYS A 169 -5.30 12.76 -5.02
C LYS A 169 -4.44 12.32 -3.84
N PRO A 170 -4.37 11.02 -3.50
CA PRO A 170 -3.53 10.52 -2.42
C PRO A 170 -2.08 11.01 -2.54
N GLY A 171 -1.55 11.64 -1.48
CA GLY A 171 -0.18 12.17 -1.40
C GLY A 171 0.12 13.43 -2.22
N ARG A 172 -0.79 13.89 -3.09
CA ARG A 172 -0.52 14.99 -4.05
C ARG A 172 -1.38 16.24 -3.88
N GLY A 173 -2.34 16.24 -2.95
CA GLY A 173 -3.21 17.39 -2.70
C GLY A 173 -4.16 17.71 -3.88
N PRO A 174 -4.69 18.94 -3.99
CA PRO A 174 -5.63 19.34 -5.03
C PRO A 174 -4.98 19.21 -6.40
N THR A 175 -5.49 18.29 -7.24
CA THR A 175 -4.84 17.95 -8.50
C THR A 175 -5.89 17.75 -9.58
N GLU A 176 -6.46 18.83 -10.09
CA GLU A 176 -7.28 18.72 -11.30
C GLU A 176 -6.43 18.20 -12.47
N ASN A 177 -6.89 17.12 -13.08
CA ASN A 177 -6.64 16.74 -14.47
C ASN A 177 -7.63 15.63 -14.84
N PHE A 178 -8.68 16.02 -15.57
CA PHE A 178 -9.81 15.21 -16.04
C PHE A 178 -9.47 14.20 -17.14
N LYS A 179 -8.33 13.50 -17.07
CA LYS A 179 -8.08 12.43 -18.06
C LYS A 179 -8.83 11.16 -17.66
N LYS A 180 -10.06 11.10 -18.19
CA LYS A 180 -10.91 9.91 -18.44
C LYS A 180 -10.26 8.60 -17.99
N THR A 181 -10.64 8.13 -16.81
CA THR A 181 -10.42 6.73 -16.45
C THR A 181 -11.41 5.92 -17.29
N LYS A 182 -10.93 5.25 -18.34
CA LYS A 182 -11.74 4.28 -19.08
C LYS A 182 -12.26 3.26 -18.07
N ALA A 183 -13.58 3.24 -17.87
CA ALA A 183 -14.28 2.13 -17.22
C ALA A 183 -13.85 0.86 -17.94
N THR A 184 -12.97 0.13 -17.29
CA THR A 184 -12.25 -0.97 -17.89
C THR A 184 -13.15 -2.18 -17.77
N SER A 185 -13.79 -2.57 -18.87
CA SER A 185 -14.46 -3.87 -19.00
C SER A 185 -13.49 -4.98 -18.54
N LEU A 186 -13.93 -5.74 -17.54
CA LEU A 186 -13.21 -6.85 -16.94
C LEU A 186 -13.08 -7.97 -17.99
N ARG A 187 -11.96 -8.02 -18.71
CA ARG A 187 -11.59 -9.18 -19.54
C ARG A 187 -11.02 -10.28 -18.65
N ILE A 188 -11.30 -11.55 -18.98
CA ILE A 188 -10.77 -12.74 -18.29
C ILE A 188 -9.24 -12.68 -18.14
N SER A 189 -8.52 -12.20 -19.16
CA SER A 189 -7.06 -11.96 -19.09
C SER A 189 -6.63 -11.04 -17.93
N LYS A 190 -7.43 -10.02 -17.58
CA LYS A 190 -7.16 -9.15 -16.43
C LYS A 190 -7.43 -9.85 -15.11
N LEU A 191 -8.43 -10.71 -15.04
CA LEU A 191 -8.70 -11.53 -13.85
C LEU A 191 -7.57 -12.54 -13.62
N VAL A 192 -7.09 -13.20 -14.68
CA VAL A 192 -5.93 -14.10 -14.63
C VAL A 192 -4.67 -13.34 -14.21
N MET A 193 -4.40 -12.17 -14.80
CA MET A 193 -3.27 -11.33 -14.37
C MET A 193 -3.41 -10.84 -12.93
N LEU A 194 -4.62 -10.53 -12.48
CA LEU A 194 -4.89 -10.12 -11.10
C LEU A 194 -4.62 -11.29 -10.14
N PHE A 195 -5.13 -12.48 -10.46
CA PHE A 195 -4.88 -13.70 -9.69
C PHE A 195 -3.38 -14.01 -9.61
N LEU A 196 -2.67 -13.98 -10.74
CA LEU A 196 -1.22 -14.14 -10.79
C LEU A 196 -0.53 -13.04 -9.97
N LYS A 197 -0.93 -11.78 -10.07
CA LYS A 197 -0.33 -10.74 -9.24
C LYS A 197 -0.52 -11.01 -7.74
N MET A 198 -1.70 -11.47 -7.34
CA MET A 198 -1.99 -11.82 -5.95
C MET A 198 -1.13 -13.02 -5.49
N GLN A 199 -0.95 -14.04 -6.34
CA GLN A 199 -0.10 -15.18 -6.04
C GLN A 199 1.37 -14.76 -5.80
N MET A 200 1.96 -14.02 -6.74
CA MET A 200 3.35 -13.55 -6.61
C MET A 200 3.56 -12.81 -5.28
N PHE A 201 2.63 -11.90 -4.97
CA PHE A 201 2.74 -11.10 -3.76
C PHE A 201 2.62 -11.97 -2.51
N SER A 202 1.73 -12.96 -2.51
CA SER A 202 1.57 -13.90 -1.40
C SER A 202 2.85 -14.69 -1.13
N TYR A 203 3.53 -15.16 -2.18
CA TYR A 203 4.81 -15.86 -2.07
C TYR A 203 5.92 -14.99 -1.48
N GLN A 204 6.10 -13.78 -2.01
CA GLN A 204 7.11 -12.84 -1.51
C GLN A 204 6.85 -12.45 -0.05
N THR A 205 5.57 -12.39 0.35
CA THR A 205 5.18 -12.09 1.72
C THR A 205 5.68 -13.16 2.70
N VAL A 206 5.78 -14.43 2.28
CA VAL A 206 6.32 -15.49 3.14
C VAL A 206 7.75 -15.19 3.58
N SER A 207 8.58 -14.57 2.71
CA SER A 207 9.93 -14.14 3.13
C SER A 207 9.89 -13.09 4.26
N PHE A 208 8.99 -12.12 4.17
CA PHE A 208 8.81 -11.10 5.20
C PHE A 208 8.23 -11.65 6.50
N ILE A 209 7.45 -12.73 6.42
CA ILE A 209 6.86 -13.39 7.59
C ILE A 209 7.91 -14.24 8.33
N LEU A 210 8.77 -14.94 7.59
CA LEU A 210 9.73 -15.88 8.18
C LEU A 210 10.95 -15.19 8.81
N LEU A 211 11.30 -13.96 8.36
CA LEU A 211 12.43 -13.11 8.77
C LEU A 211 13.84 -13.72 8.70
N GLU A 212 14.01 -15.03 8.88
CA GLU A 212 15.27 -15.75 8.88
C GLU A 212 15.54 -16.44 7.55
N LEU A 213 16.71 -16.17 6.96
CA LEU A 213 17.12 -16.74 5.67
C LEU A 213 17.04 -18.27 5.63
N GLY A 214 17.46 -18.97 6.68
CA GLY A 214 17.41 -20.43 6.75
C GLY A 214 15.99 -20.98 6.59
N LYS A 215 15.03 -20.41 7.34
CA LYS A 215 13.61 -20.79 7.27
C LYS A 215 13.02 -20.46 5.90
N ILE A 216 13.39 -19.29 5.34
CA ILE A 216 12.92 -18.85 4.01
C ILE A 216 13.34 -19.85 2.94
N PHE A 217 14.62 -20.22 2.88
CA PHE A 217 15.11 -21.19 1.90
C PHE A 217 14.51 -22.58 2.10
N HIS A 218 14.37 -23.03 3.34
CA HIS A 218 13.74 -24.31 3.64
C HIS A 218 12.30 -24.36 3.13
N TYR A 219 11.54 -23.29 3.37
CA TYR A 219 10.19 -23.13 2.87
C TYR A 219 10.11 -23.05 1.32
N TYR A 220 10.98 -22.27 0.67
CA TYR A 220 10.98 -22.16 -0.79
C TYR A 220 11.41 -23.44 -1.50
N ASN A 221 12.36 -24.19 -0.92
CA ASN A 221 12.73 -25.51 -1.41
C ASN A 221 11.57 -26.50 -1.27
N SER A 222 10.81 -26.42 -0.18
CA SER A 222 9.59 -27.22 0.03
C SER A 222 8.51 -26.96 -1.03
N VAL A 223 8.52 -25.80 -1.69
CA VAL A 223 7.57 -25.44 -2.77
C VAL A 223 8.28 -25.42 -4.15
N TYR A 224 9.50 -25.97 -4.22
CA TYR A 224 10.32 -26.11 -5.43
C TYR A 224 10.56 -24.80 -6.19
N HIS A 225 10.48 -23.65 -5.53
CA HIS A 225 10.58 -22.34 -6.19
C HIS A 225 9.62 -22.18 -7.39
N CYS A 226 8.52 -22.95 -7.44
CA CYS A 226 7.67 -23.07 -8.63
C CYS A 226 7.06 -21.71 -9.05
N ILE A 227 6.67 -20.90 -8.06
CA ILE A 227 6.12 -19.57 -8.26
C ILE A 227 7.17 -18.66 -8.88
N THR A 228 8.38 -18.61 -8.33
CA THR A 228 9.46 -17.76 -8.85
C THR A 228 9.86 -18.13 -10.29
N ILE A 229 9.92 -19.43 -10.61
CA ILE A 229 10.22 -19.90 -11.97
C ILE A 229 9.09 -19.50 -12.94
N LEU A 230 7.83 -19.66 -12.53
CA LEU A 230 6.66 -19.25 -13.32
C LEU A 230 6.68 -17.75 -13.65
N TYR A 231 6.94 -16.88 -12.67
CA TYR A 231 6.99 -15.43 -12.92
C TYR A 231 8.18 -15.02 -13.78
N LEU A 232 9.33 -15.69 -13.64
CA LEU A 232 10.47 -15.43 -14.52
C LEU A 232 10.11 -15.77 -15.98
N GLY A 233 9.45 -16.91 -16.21
CA GLY A 233 8.95 -17.29 -17.53
C GLY A 233 7.92 -16.29 -18.08
N LEU A 234 6.96 -15.86 -17.26
CA LEU A 234 5.98 -14.84 -17.65
C LEU A 234 6.62 -13.48 -17.95
N TYR A 235 7.67 -13.10 -17.22
CA TYR A 235 8.41 -11.87 -17.45
C TYR A 235 9.14 -11.89 -18.80
N ILE A 236 9.84 -12.99 -19.10
CA ILE A 236 10.52 -13.18 -20.39
C ILE A 236 9.50 -13.18 -21.54
N LEU A 237 8.40 -13.90 -21.39
CA LEU A 237 7.31 -13.92 -22.37
C LEU A 237 6.71 -12.51 -22.57
N GLY A 238 6.51 -11.77 -21.48
CA GLY A 238 6.00 -10.40 -21.51
C GLY A 238 6.93 -9.45 -22.27
N GLN A 239 8.24 -9.53 -22.02
CA GLN A 239 9.27 -8.79 -22.76
C GLN A 239 9.25 -9.15 -24.24
N TYR A 240 9.18 -10.44 -24.57
CA TYR A 240 9.11 -10.92 -25.95
C TYR A 240 7.86 -10.41 -26.70
N LEU A 241 6.68 -10.50 -26.07
CA LEU A 241 5.41 -10.01 -26.65
C LEU A 241 5.41 -8.50 -26.82
N LEU A 242 5.92 -7.75 -25.84
CA LEU A 242 6.07 -6.30 -25.93
C LEU A 242 6.99 -5.92 -27.09
N HIS A 243 8.14 -6.58 -27.22
CA HIS A 243 9.07 -6.36 -28.31
C HIS A 243 8.43 -6.61 -29.67
N ARG A 244 7.67 -7.72 -29.84
CA ARG A 244 6.93 -7.99 -31.08
C ARG A 244 5.87 -6.93 -31.39
N LYS A 245 5.15 -6.46 -30.37
CA LYS A 245 4.13 -5.43 -30.54
C LYS A 245 4.75 -4.10 -30.99
N VAL A 246 5.83 -3.68 -30.35
CA VAL A 246 6.55 -2.45 -30.72
C VAL A 246 7.08 -2.53 -32.15
N LEU A 247 7.62 -3.70 -32.56
CA LEU A 247 8.06 -3.92 -33.94
C LEU A 247 6.91 -3.83 -34.95
N ALA A 248 5.75 -4.42 -34.63
CA ALA A 248 4.57 -4.35 -35.50
C ALA A 248 4.02 -2.91 -35.63
N GLU A 249 3.94 -2.17 -34.52
CA GLU A 249 3.51 -0.76 -34.51
C GLU A 249 4.48 0.14 -35.31
N ARG A 250 5.79 -0.14 -35.24
CA ARG A 250 6.81 0.55 -36.05
C ARG A 250 6.65 0.28 -37.55
N LYS A 251 6.41 -0.98 -37.95
CA LYS A 251 6.16 -1.33 -39.37
C LYS A 251 4.91 -0.65 -39.91
N PHE A 252 3.80 -0.72 -39.18
CA PHE A 252 2.55 -0.06 -39.56
C PHE A 252 2.68 1.47 -39.65
N SER A 253 3.42 2.10 -38.74
CA SER A 253 3.69 3.54 -38.78
C SER A 253 4.56 3.94 -39.98
N GLN A 254 5.50 3.08 -40.39
CA GLN A 254 6.33 3.30 -41.58
C GLN A 254 5.57 3.11 -42.89
N GLU A 255 4.65 2.15 -42.96
CA GLU A 255 3.77 1.94 -44.13
C GLU A 255 2.81 3.10 -44.33
N ASN A 256 2.07 3.51 -43.29
CA ASN A 256 1.17 4.67 -43.35
C ASN A 256 1.92 5.98 -43.67
N GLY A 257 3.15 6.14 -43.18
CA GLY A 257 3.98 7.30 -43.49
C GLY A 257 4.42 7.36 -44.96
N LYS A 258 4.69 6.21 -45.58
CA LYS A 258 5.02 6.10 -47.01
C LYS A 258 3.80 6.34 -47.90
N GLU A 259 2.62 5.84 -47.53
CA GLU A 259 1.37 6.08 -48.25
C GLU A 259 0.99 7.57 -48.23
N ALA A 260 1.04 8.22 -47.06
CA ALA A 260 0.75 9.65 -46.94
C ALA A 260 1.71 10.53 -47.77
N GLN A 261 2.99 10.13 -47.90
CA GLN A 261 3.97 10.84 -48.71
C GLN A 261 3.76 10.64 -50.21
N ASN A 262 3.28 9.46 -50.64
CA ASN A 262 2.91 9.20 -52.03
C ASN A 262 1.64 9.97 -52.44
N ASP A 263 0.62 10.03 -51.58
CA ASP A 263 -0.62 10.77 -51.83
C ASP A 263 -0.40 12.29 -51.98
N LEU A 264 0.54 12.85 -51.21
CA LEU A 264 0.94 14.25 -51.36
C LEU A 264 1.63 14.51 -52.71
N LYS A 265 2.37 13.54 -53.22
CA LYS A 265 3.07 13.62 -54.52
C LYS A 265 2.09 13.59 -55.69
N TYR A 266 1.02 12.79 -55.60
CA TYR A 266 -0.05 12.72 -56.61
C TYR A 266 -0.97 13.95 -56.66
N LYS A 267 -1.06 14.72 -55.57
CA LYS A 267 -1.88 15.96 -55.54
C LYS A 267 -1.14 17.21 -56.03
N GLN A 268 0.18 17.13 -56.23
CA GLN A 268 1.04 18.24 -56.63
C GLN A 268 1.51 18.18 -58.09
N GLY A 269 1.18 17.10 -58.82
CA GLY A 269 1.43 16.96 -60.26
C GLY A 269 0.11 16.84 -61.01
#